data_AF-A0A9D9VLU6-F1
#
_entry.id   AF-A0A9D9VLU6-F1
#
_cell.length_a   1.000
_cell.length_b   1.000
_cell.length_c   1.000
_cell.angle_alpha   90.00
_cell.angle_beta   90.00
_cell.angle_gamma   90.00
#
_symmetry.space_group_name_H-M   'P 1'
#
loop_
_entity.id
_entity.type
_entity.pdbx_description
1 polymer ?
#
loop_
_entity_poly.entity_id
_entity_poly.type
_entity_poly.pdbx_seq_one_letter_code
_entity_poly.pdbx_strand_id
1 'polypeptide(L)' 'MTSPQQITVSTLIDAPLETVWTCWTEPEHIQQWNAASPDWHTPHATNDLRVGGTYLARMEA' A
#
# COMPACT_ATOMS: atom_id res chain seq x y z
N MET A 1 -29.49 -1.19 9.48
CA MET A 1 -28.10 -0.68 9.34
C MET A 1 -27.20 -1.91 9.32
N THR A 2 -26.54 -2.18 8.20
CA THR A 2 -25.61 -3.31 8.06
C THR A 2 -24.30 -2.95 8.75
N SER A 3 -23.84 -3.79 9.67
CA SER A 3 -22.49 -3.68 10.24
C SER A 3 -21.45 -3.88 9.13
N PRO A 4 -20.33 -3.15 9.13
CA PRO A 4 -19.27 -3.35 8.15
C PRO A 4 -18.70 -4.78 8.28
N GLN A 5 -18.58 -5.48 7.15
CA GLN A 5 -17.90 -6.76 7.11
C GLN A 5 -16.39 -6.52 7.21
N GLN A 6 -15.76 -7.14 8.20
CA GLN A 6 -14.32 -7.09 8.40
C GLN A 6 -13.65 -8.26 7.69
N ILE A 7 -12.64 -7.96 6.88
CA ILE A 7 -11.80 -8.96 6.20
C ILE A 7 -10.39 -8.86 6.80
N THR A 8 -9.77 -10.01 7.06
CA THR A 8 -8.37 -10.11 7.50
C THR A 8 -7.56 -10.83 6.44
N VAL A 9 -6.43 -10.25 6.04
CA VAL A 9 -5.47 -10.83 5.09
C VAL A 9 -4.10 -10.83 5.75
N SER A 10 -3.34 -11.92 5.56
CA SER A 10 -1.99 -12.06 6.11
C SER A 10 -1.09 -12.80 5.12
N THR A 11 0.19 -12.43 5.09
CA THR A 11 1.25 -13.13 4.37
C THR A 11 2.54 -13.09 5.18
N LEU A 12 3.48 -13.99 4.88
CA LEU A 12 4.81 -14.00 5.47
C LEU A 12 5.81 -13.47 4.44
N ILE A 13 6.65 -12.53 4.87
CA ILE A 13 7.72 -11.95 4.04
C ILE A 13 9.04 -12.31 4.68
N ASP A 14 9.89 -13.02 3.94
CA ASP A 14 11.23 -13.41 4.36
C ASP A 14 12.23 -12.25 4.15
N ALA A 15 12.06 -11.19 4.94
CA ALA A 15 12.93 -10.01 4.91
C ALA A 15 12.97 -9.33 6.29
N PRO A 16 14.00 -8.54 6.60
CA PRO A 16 14.05 -7.73 7.81
C PRO A 16 12.85 -6.77 7.91
N LEU A 17 12.35 -6.57 9.12
CA LEU A 17 11.19 -5.71 9.39
C LEU A 17 11.37 -4.29 8.83
N GLU A 18 12.55 -3.71 8.97
CA GLU A 18 12.86 -2.37 8.48
C GLU A 18 12.68 -2.30 6.95
N THR A 19 13.21 -3.27 6.21
CA THR A 19 13.04 -3.35 4.76
C THR A 19 11.57 -3.46 4.36
N VAL A 20 10.81 -4.31 5.06
CA VAL A 20 9.37 -4.45 4.80
C VAL A 20 8.65 -3.14 5.07
N TRP A 21 8.96 -2.46 6.16
CA TRP A 21 8.34 -1.19 6.54
C TRP A 21 8.64 -0.08 5.54
N THR A 22 9.90 0.06 5.12
CA THR A 22 10.34 1.00 4.08
C THR A 22 9.59 0.75 2.77
N CYS A 23 9.60 -0.49 2.28
CA CYS A 23 8.87 -0.85 1.05
C CYS A 23 7.35 -0.61 1.15
N TRP A 24 6.77 -0.82 2.33
CA TRP A 24 5.34 -0.63 2.54
C TRP A 24 4.92 0.84 2.63
N THR A 25 5.82 1.74 3.04
CA THR A 25 5.47 3.12 3.39
C THR A 25 6.04 4.18 2.47
N GLU A 26 7.16 3.94 1.79
CA GLU A 26 7.77 4.97 0.93
C GLU A 26 7.09 5.05 -0.46
N PRO A 27 6.79 6.26 -0.96
CA PRO A 27 6.06 6.44 -2.22
C PRO A 27 6.68 5.75 -3.44
N GLU A 28 8.02 5.73 -3.53
CA GLU A 28 8.77 5.07 -4.60
C GLU A 28 8.51 3.56 -4.64
N HIS A 29 8.34 2.94 -3.48
CA HIS A 29 8.07 1.52 -3.37
C HIS A 29 6.58 1.21 -3.54
N ILE A 30 5.69 2.06 -3.01
CA ILE A 30 4.23 1.97 -3.23
C ILE A 30 3.90 1.94 -4.72
N GLN A 31 4.55 2.78 -5.54
CA GLN A 31 4.36 2.78 -7.00
C GLN A 31 4.67 1.42 -7.65
N GLN A 32 5.53 0.60 -7.04
CA GLN A 32 5.92 -0.71 -7.58
C GLN A 32 4.98 -1.84 -7.15
N TRP A 33 4.53 -1.85 -5.88
CA TRP A 33 3.73 -2.97 -5.36
C TRP A 33 2.22 -2.73 -5.40
N ASN A 34 1.76 -1.47 -5.37
CA ASN A 34 0.33 -1.16 -5.36
C ASN A 34 -0.26 -1.29 -6.77
N ALA A 35 -0.54 -2.51 -7.21
CA ALA A 35 -1.23 -2.80 -8.46
C ALA A 35 -2.40 -3.75 -8.19
N ALA A 36 -3.58 -3.45 -8.74
CA ALA A 36 -4.79 -4.25 -8.51
C ALA A 36 -4.73 -5.58 -9.28
N SER A 37 -4.05 -5.57 -10.42
CA SER A 37 -3.88 -6.68 -11.35
C SER A 37 -2.72 -6.37 -12.31
N PRO A 38 -2.25 -7.33 -13.13
CA PRO A 38 -1.09 -7.13 -14.01
C PRO A 38 -1.26 -6.06 -15.10
N ASP A 39 -2.49 -5.72 -15.44
CA ASP A 39 -2.88 -4.66 -16.39
C ASP A 39 -3.00 -3.28 -15.73
N TRP A 40 -2.87 -3.18 -14.40
CA TRP A 40 -2.91 -1.91 -13.68
C TRP A 40 -1.53 -1.56 -13.12
N HIS A 41 -1.27 -0.26 -12.97
CA HIS A 41 -0.09 0.24 -12.28
C HIS A 41 -0.40 1.51 -11.47
N THR A 42 0.53 1.92 -10.59
CA THR A 42 0.44 3.16 -9.81
C THR A 42 1.48 4.16 -10.31
N PRO A 43 1.14 5.09 -11.22
CA PRO A 43 2.06 6.12 -11.70
C PRO A 43 2.39 7.20 -10.65
N HIS A 44 1.60 7.31 -9.58
CA HIS A 44 1.83 8.32 -8.55
C HIS A 44 1.33 7.88 -7.18
N ALA A 45 2.18 8.08 -6.17
CA ALA A 45 1.82 7.90 -4.77
C ALA A 45 2.41 9.03 -3.91
N THR A 46 1.73 9.35 -2.81
CA THR A 46 2.25 10.15 -1.70
C THR A 46 1.83 9.52 -0.39
N ASN A 47 2.70 9.60 0.61
CA ASN A 47 2.43 9.06 1.94
C ASN A 47 2.99 9.98 3.03
N ASP A 48 2.13 10.80 3.64
CA ASP A 48 2.47 11.57 4.84
C ASP A 48 2.35 10.66 6.06
N LEU A 49 3.41 9.90 6.33
CA LEU A 49 3.44 8.85 7.36
C LEU A 49 3.51 9.44 8.79
N ARG A 50 2.39 9.98 9.24
CA ARG A 50 2.18 10.44 10.63
C ARG A 50 0.70 10.33 10.99
N VAL A 51 0.42 10.38 12.29
CA VAL A 51 -0.97 10.37 12.77
C VAL A 51 -1.72 11.58 12.20
N GLY A 52 -2.85 11.32 11.54
CA GLY A 52 -3.65 12.33 10.85
C GLY A 52 -3.09 12.79 9.50
N GLY A 53 -2.02 12.17 9.01
CA GLY A 53 -1.50 12.40 7.66
C GLY A 53 -2.37 11.76 6.57
N THR A 54 -2.04 12.07 5.31
CA THR A 54 -2.77 11.62 4.13
C THR A 54 -1.96 10.60 3.33
N TYR A 55 -2.62 9.53 2.92
CA TYR A 55 -2.14 8.58 1.92
C TYR A 55 -2.93 8.76 0.62
N LEU A 56 -2.22 8.84 -0.51
CA LEU A 56 -2.82 8.89 -1.85
C LEU A 56 -2.03 7.99 -2.79
N ALA A 57 -2.73 7.11 -3.50
CA ALA A 57 -2.18 6.36 -4.63
C ALA A 57 -3.16 6.47 -5.80
N ARG A 58 -2.67 6.94 -6.94
CA ARG A 58 -3.43 6.98 -8.19
C ARG A 58 -3.07 5.76 -9.01
N MET A 59 -4.06 4.93 -9.31
CA MET A 59 -3.89 3.74 -10.15
C MET A 59 -4.53 3.98 -11.52
N GLU A 60 -3.97 3.38 -12.57
CA GLU A 60 -4.55 3.37 -13.91
C GLU A 60 -4.22 2.06 -14.66
N ALA A 61 -5.02 1.74 -15.67
CA ALA A 61 -4.90 0.56 -16.54
C ALA A 61 -4.27 0.93 -17.89
#